data_AF-A0A395MMI9-F1
#
_entry.id   AF-A0A395MMI9-F1
#
_cell.length_a   1.000
_cell.length_b   1.000
_cell.length_c   1.000
_cell.angle_alpha   90.00
_cell.angle_beta   90.00
_cell.angle_gamma   90.00
#
_symmetry.space_group_name_H-M   'P 1'
#
loop_
_entity.id
_entity.type
_entity.pdbx_description
1 polymer ?
#
loop_
_entity_poly.entity_id
_entity_poly.type
_entity_poly.pdbx_seq_one_letter_code
_entity_poly.pdbx_strand_id
1 'polypeptide(L)'
;MSEISFLRRNLRILVLNPNCSTTMTEGMANAIRHMSMPDSVEIFTYTAPPHAAPDSINDQEGIDRSTQAVLDDSKIEEELASDKYDAVLVACFSVHSLVHKLTRFRHLAVTGIFEAAILTSISLVSAAENGGKWGIVTTGKFWEDHLTDGVKKYLGQEKDGVNSKFAGVYSSGLTAGDFHTVSPEKVKEKLKEATRNLLDQGQVNCVVMGCGGMAGLENIIRSTAIEEYGKADGDLVYIIDGVKAGIMQLEQMIRSKRAFR
;
A
#
# COMPACT_ATOMS: atom_id res chain seq x y z
N MET A 1 -41.88 -9.82 28.37
CA MET A 1 -40.42 -10.06 28.50
C MET A 1 -39.73 -8.96 27.71
N SER A 2 -38.76 -8.27 28.29
CA SER A 2 -37.95 -7.28 27.57
C SER A 2 -36.83 -8.00 26.81
N GLU A 3 -36.72 -7.77 25.50
CA GLU A 3 -35.62 -8.25 24.68
C GLU A 3 -34.60 -7.14 24.43
N ILE A 4 -33.31 -7.50 24.45
CA ILE A 4 -32.21 -6.63 24.06
C ILE A 4 -31.74 -7.07 22.68
N SER A 5 -31.82 -6.18 21.70
CA SER A 5 -31.35 -6.43 20.34
C SER A 5 -30.03 -5.71 20.08
N PHE A 6 -29.02 -6.44 19.62
CA PHE A 6 -27.80 -5.87 19.09
C PHE A 6 -28.03 -5.34 17.67
N LEU A 7 -27.89 -4.03 17.47
CA LEU A 7 -28.27 -3.41 16.20
C LEU A 7 -27.11 -3.29 15.21
N ARG A 8 -25.87 -3.03 15.67
CA ARG A 8 -24.71 -2.78 14.81
C ARG A 8 -23.39 -3.10 15.52
N ARG A 9 -22.47 -3.75 14.80
CA ARG A 9 -21.05 -3.89 15.20
C ARG A 9 -20.15 -2.98 14.37
N ASN A 10 -19.03 -2.59 14.98
CA ASN A 10 -17.93 -1.90 14.30
C ASN A 10 -17.30 -2.80 13.22
N LEU A 11 -16.68 -2.15 12.24
CA LEU A 11 -15.88 -2.79 11.21
C LEU A 11 -14.47 -2.99 11.76
N ARG A 12 -13.93 -4.21 11.66
CA ARG A 12 -12.61 -4.54 12.19
C ARG A 12 -11.66 -4.89 11.06
N ILE A 13 -10.62 -4.10 10.87
CA ILE A 13 -9.62 -4.27 9.80
C ILE A 13 -8.29 -4.67 10.44
N LEU A 14 -7.69 -5.77 9.96
CA LEU A 14 -6.32 -6.14 10.32
C LEU A 14 -5.35 -5.64 9.26
N VAL A 15 -4.40 -4.80 9.65
CA VAL A 15 -3.23 -4.41 8.85
C VAL A 15 -2.10 -5.40 9.15
N LEU A 16 -1.85 -6.28 8.19
CA LEU A 16 -0.90 -7.37 8.30
C LEU A 16 0.43 -6.95 7.68
N ASN A 17 1.43 -6.68 8.51
CA ASN A 17 2.82 -6.55 8.06
C ASN A 17 3.43 -7.96 7.90
N PRO A 18 3.79 -8.38 6.67
CA PRO A 18 4.31 -9.73 6.44
C PRO A 18 5.80 -9.88 6.79
N ASN A 19 6.52 -8.78 7.12
CA ASN A 19 7.88 -8.86 7.65
C ASN A 19 7.90 -8.80 9.19
N CYS A 20 9.05 -9.13 9.81
CA CYS A 20 9.19 -9.12 11.27
C CYS A 20 9.63 -7.77 11.87
N SER A 21 9.67 -6.69 11.08
CA SER A 21 10.06 -5.37 11.57
C SER A 21 8.91 -4.69 12.32
N THR A 22 9.04 -4.63 13.65
CA THR A 22 8.11 -3.88 14.50
C THR A 22 8.17 -2.38 14.22
N THR A 23 9.35 -1.85 13.87
CA THR A 23 9.54 -0.46 13.46
C THR A 23 8.69 -0.10 12.24
N MET A 24 8.64 -0.97 11.23
CA MET A 24 7.77 -0.76 10.07
C MET A 24 6.29 -0.79 10.46
N THR A 25 5.89 -1.74 11.32
CA THR A 25 4.52 -1.81 11.84
C THR A 25 4.14 -0.54 12.61
N GLU A 26 5.03 -0.02 13.44
CA GLU A 26 4.82 1.24 14.18
C GLU A 26 4.73 2.45 13.24
N GLY A 27 5.55 2.50 12.18
CA GLY A 27 5.47 3.53 11.14
C GLY A 27 4.09 3.54 10.47
N MET A 28 3.59 2.36 10.10
CA MET A 28 2.23 2.23 9.55
C MET A 28 1.16 2.61 10.58
N ALA A 29 1.28 2.16 11.83
CA ALA A 29 0.36 2.54 12.90
C ALA A 29 0.31 4.06 13.11
N ASN A 30 1.46 4.74 13.01
CA ASN A 30 1.52 6.19 13.06
C ASN A 30 0.80 6.84 11.88
N ALA A 31 0.99 6.36 10.65
CA ALA A 31 0.25 6.86 9.48
C ALA A 31 -1.27 6.71 9.66
N ILE A 32 -1.70 5.56 10.20
CA ILE A 32 -3.10 5.24 10.46
C ILE A 32 -3.72 6.18 11.49
N ARG A 33 -3.01 6.50 12.58
CA ARG A 33 -3.49 7.41 13.64
C ARG A 33 -3.82 8.82 13.13
N HIS A 34 -3.20 9.24 12.02
CA HIS A 34 -3.44 10.55 11.42
C HIS A 34 -4.52 10.52 10.32
N MET A 35 -5.13 9.37 10.06
CA MET A 35 -6.26 9.27 9.12
C MET A 35 -7.54 9.80 9.75
N SER A 36 -8.37 10.48 8.96
CA SER A 36 -9.75 10.75 9.32
C SER A 36 -10.60 9.53 8.93
N MET A 37 -10.99 8.73 9.94
CA MET A 37 -11.85 7.57 9.77
C MET A 37 -13.03 7.65 10.75
N PRO A 38 -14.20 7.08 10.44
CA PRO A 38 -15.28 6.97 11.40
C PRO A 38 -14.88 6.13 12.61
N ASP A 39 -15.29 6.53 13.81
CA ASP A 39 -15.04 5.77 15.07
C ASP A 39 -15.57 4.33 15.04
N SER A 40 -16.47 4.03 14.11
CA SER A 40 -17.00 2.68 13.86
C SER A 40 -16.01 1.75 13.13
N VAL A 41 -14.82 2.23 12.79
CA VAL A 41 -13.76 1.45 12.13
C VAL A 41 -12.62 1.23 13.11
N GLU A 42 -12.46 0.00 13.55
CA GLU A 42 -11.38 -0.45 14.42
C GLU A 42 -10.26 -1.04 13.56
N ILE A 43 -9.03 -0.59 13.79
CA ILE A 43 -7.86 -1.01 13.02
C ILE A 43 -6.87 -1.69 13.96
N PHE A 44 -6.50 -2.91 13.60
CA PHE A 44 -5.54 -3.75 14.31
C PHE A 44 -4.29 -3.91 13.47
N THR A 45 -3.15 -4.14 14.09
CA THR A 45 -1.89 -4.39 13.40
C THR A 45 -1.32 -5.75 13.77
N TYR A 46 -0.77 -6.46 12.80
CA TYR A 46 0.01 -7.68 12.99
C TYR A 46 1.42 -7.48 12.42
N THR A 47 2.42 -8.02 13.12
CA THR A 47 3.80 -8.14 12.65
C THR A 47 4.14 -9.61 12.59
N ALA A 48 4.71 -10.07 11.47
CA ALA A 48 5.07 -11.47 11.31
C ALA A 48 6.14 -11.90 12.34
N PRO A 49 6.16 -13.19 12.75
CA PRO A 49 7.04 -13.65 13.81
C PRO A 49 8.51 -13.49 13.44
N PRO A 50 9.36 -13.03 14.39
CA PRO A 50 10.80 -12.97 14.19
C PRO A 50 11.37 -14.37 13.92
N HIS A 51 12.50 -14.44 13.23
CA HIS A 51 13.20 -15.67 12.79
C HIS A 51 12.52 -16.49 11.70
N ALA A 52 11.20 -16.43 11.54
CA ALA A 52 10.48 -17.06 10.43
C ALA A 52 10.30 -16.11 9.23
N ALA A 53 9.86 -14.88 9.49
CA ALA A 53 9.73 -13.85 8.47
C ALA A 53 11.07 -13.10 8.24
N PRO A 54 11.29 -12.54 7.04
CA PRO A 54 12.44 -11.66 6.81
C PRO A 54 12.27 -10.31 7.52
N ASP A 55 13.38 -9.65 7.89
CA ASP A 55 13.35 -8.30 8.47
C ASP A 55 12.83 -7.25 7.49
N SER A 56 13.12 -7.45 6.20
CA SER A 56 12.70 -6.60 5.09
C SER A 56 12.46 -7.46 3.86
N ILE A 57 11.43 -7.13 3.08
CA ILE A 57 11.11 -7.79 1.82
C ILE A 57 11.66 -6.91 0.70
N ASN A 58 12.62 -7.42 -0.08
CA ASN A 58 13.34 -6.66 -1.11
C ASN A 58 13.31 -7.32 -2.50
N ASP A 59 12.81 -8.56 -2.58
CA ASP A 59 12.80 -9.39 -3.79
C ASP A 59 11.70 -10.47 -3.70
N GLN A 60 11.64 -11.33 -4.72
CA GLN A 60 10.68 -12.45 -4.78
C GLN A 60 10.91 -13.50 -3.67
N GLU A 61 12.16 -13.79 -3.29
CA GLU A 61 12.45 -14.72 -2.19
C GLU A 61 11.88 -14.19 -0.87
N GLY A 62 12.03 -12.89 -0.62
CA GLY A 62 11.43 -12.22 0.53
C GLY A 62 9.91 -12.31 0.54
N ILE A 63 9.25 -12.15 -0.62
CA ILE A 63 7.79 -12.33 -0.74
C ILE A 63 7.39 -13.76 -0.40
N ASP A 64 8.11 -14.76 -0.91
CA ASP A 64 7.78 -16.17 -0.69
C ASP A 64 8.02 -16.59 0.76
N ARG A 65 9.15 -16.18 1.34
CA ARG A 65 9.49 -16.45 2.75
C ARG A 65 8.51 -15.79 3.72
N SER A 66 8.20 -14.51 3.52
CA SER A 66 7.22 -13.80 4.35
C SER A 66 5.82 -14.41 4.22
N THR A 67 5.43 -14.81 3.02
CA THR A 67 4.16 -15.53 2.79
C THR A 67 4.12 -16.82 3.59
N GLN A 68 5.18 -17.63 3.53
CA GLN A 68 5.24 -18.90 4.25
C GLN A 68 5.20 -18.67 5.76
N ALA A 69 5.98 -17.72 6.27
CA ALA A 69 6.02 -17.37 7.69
C ALA A 69 4.64 -16.97 8.25
N VAL A 70 3.87 -16.18 7.50
CA VAL A 70 2.51 -15.77 7.89
C VAL A 70 1.53 -16.95 7.85
N LEU A 71 1.65 -17.85 6.86
CA LEU A 71 0.74 -19.00 6.74
C LEU A 71 1.04 -20.12 7.75
N ASP A 72 2.28 -20.21 8.22
CA ASP A 72 2.70 -21.17 9.25
C ASP A 72 2.43 -20.67 10.68
N ASP A 73 2.12 -19.38 10.85
CA ASP A 73 1.75 -18.81 12.13
C ASP A 73 0.31 -19.23 12.51
N SER A 74 0.21 -20.31 13.30
CA SER A 74 -1.08 -20.83 13.80
C SER A 74 -1.94 -19.79 14.51
N LYS A 75 -1.34 -18.76 15.14
CA LYS A 75 -2.10 -17.73 15.85
C LYS A 75 -2.85 -16.84 14.86
N ILE A 76 -2.17 -16.38 13.80
CA ILE A 76 -2.84 -15.54 12.80
C ILE A 76 -3.84 -16.36 11.99
N GLU A 77 -3.55 -17.63 11.71
CA GLU A 77 -4.50 -18.55 11.08
C GLU A 77 -5.80 -18.67 11.87
N GLU A 78 -5.72 -18.89 13.20
CA GLU A 78 -6.88 -18.97 14.08
C GLU A 78 -7.67 -17.65 14.11
N GLU A 79 -6.97 -16.52 14.25
CA GLU A 79 -7.62 -15.21 14.28
C GLU A 79 -8.33 -14.88 12.95
N LEU A 80 -7.72 -15.19 11.81
CA LEU A 80 -8.30 -14.98 10.48
C LEU A 80 -9.40 -15.97 10.13
N ALA A 81 -9.44 -17.15 10.75
CA ALA A 81 -10.52 -18.11 10.60
C ALA A 81 -11.77 -17.73 11.41
N SER A 82 -11.59 -16.94 12.47
CA SER A 82 -12.65 -16.47 13.36
C SER A 82 -13.39 -15.23 12.83
N ASP A 83 -14.51 -14.86 13.45
CA ASP A 83 -15.24 -13.61 13.15
C ASP A 83 -14.58 -12.35 13.75
N LYS A 84 -13.31 -12.42 14.18
CA LYS A 84 -12.61 -11.29 14.82
C LYS A 84 -12.41 -10.11 13.86
N TYR A 85 -12.19 -10.37 12.58
CA TYR A 85 -11.95 -9.34 11.57
C TYR A 85 -12.99 -9.40 10.45
N ASP A 86 -13.26 -8.26 9.84
CA ASP A 86 -14.06 -8.15 8.61
C ASP A 86 -13.18 -8.06 7.37
N ALA A 87 -11.93 -7.64 7.54
CA ALA A 87 -10.99 -7.46 6.46
C ALA A 87 -9.53 -7.56 6.88
N VAL A 88 -8.68 -7.85 5.89
CA VAL A 88 -7.23 -7.88 6.03
C VAL A 88 -6.59 -7.05 4.92
N LEU A 89 -5.68 -6.16 5.33
CA LEU A 89 -4.80 -5.40 4.45
C LEU A 89 -3.40 -6.02 4.50
N VAL A 90 -2.90 -6.53 3.38
CA VAL A 90 -1.50 -6.96 3.29
C VAL A 90 -0.61 -5.74 3.07
N ALA A 91 0.19 -5.41 4.08
CA ALA A 91 0.94 -4.16 4.18
C ALA A 91 2.38 -4.28 3.66
N CYS A 92 2.53 -4.81 2.45
CA CYS A 92 3.78 -4.83 1.70
C CYS A 92 3.49 -4.40 0.26
N PHE A 93 4.24 -3.42 -0.24
CA PHE A 93 4.00 -2.84 -1.55
C PHE A 93 4.63 -3.71 -2.63
N SER A 94 3.95 -4.79 -2.98
CA SER A 94 4.35 -5.75 -3.99
C SER A 94 3.14 -6.49 -4.53
N VAL A 95 3.32 -7.24 -5.62
CA VAL A 95 2.37 -8.29 -6.04
C VAL A 95 2.45 -9.47 -5.05
N HIS A 96 2.01 -9.24 -3.81
CA HIS A 96 2.25 -10.17 -2.71
C HIS A 96 1.30 -11.37 -2.76
N SER A 97 1.85 -12.57 -2.71
CA SER A 97 1.05 -13.79 -2.83
C SER A 97 0.07 -14.02 -1.66
N LEU A 98 0.24 -13.34 -0.52
CA LEU A 98 -0.69 -13.35 0.61
C LEU A 98 -2.06 -12.77 0.23
N VAL A 99 -2.12 -11.75 -0.63
CA VAL A 99 -3.40 -11.15 -1.04
C VAL A 99 -4.32 -12.21 -1.62
N HIS A 100 -3.80 -13.04 -2.52
CA HIS A 100 -4.55 -14.16 -3.10
C HIS A 100 -4.81 -15.28 -2.08
N LYS A 101 -3.78 -15.70 -1.32
CA LYS A 101 -3.91 -16.86 -0.42
C LYS A 101 -4.90 -16.61 0.72
N LEU A 102 -4.95 -15.40 1.28
CA LEU A 102 -5.86 -15.03 2.35
C LEU A 102 -7.33 -14.94 1.89
N THR A 103 -7.62 -14.89 0.58
CA THR A 103 -9.00 -14.99 0.07
C THR A 103 -9.67 -16.34 0.36
N ARG A 104 -8.93 -17.34 0.84
CA ARG A 104 -9.49 -18.61 1.35
C ARG A 104 -10.47 -18.36 2.51
N PHE A 105 -10.25 -17.32 3.30
CA PHE A 105 -11.15 -16.85 4.34
C PHE A 105 -12.29 -16.03 3.71
N ARG A 106 -13.32 -16.72 3.20
CA ARG A 106 -14.38 -16.13 2.37
C ARG A 106 -15.18 -15.00 3.03
N HIS A 107 -15.18 -14.93 4.36
CA HIS A 107 -15.85 -13.88 5.13
C HIS A 107 -15.07 -12.56 5.07
N LEU A 108 -13.74 -12.59 4.97
CA LEU A 108 -12.88 -11.41 4.94
C LEU A 108 -12.94 -10.69 3.59
N ALA A 109 -12.92 -9.36 3.61
CA ALA A 109 -12.43 -8.59 2.48
C ALA A 109 -10.89 -8.56 2.52
N VAL A 110 -10.22 -8.83 1.41
CA VAL A 110 -8.76 -8.92 1.37
C VAL A 110 -8.25 -8.08 0.20
N THR A 111 -7.25 -7.24 0.46
CA THR A 111 -6.51 -6.49 -0.55
C THR A 111 -5.09 -6.23 -0.06
N GLY A 112 -4.18 -5.87 -0.95
CA GLY A 112 -2.85 -5.37 -0.60
C GLY A 112 -2.75 -3.86 -0.80
N ILE A 113 -1.73 -3.26 -0.18
CA ILE A 113 -1.47 -1.82 -0.37
C ILE A 113 -1.08 -1.48 -1.81
N PHE A 114 -0.57 -2.46 -2.57
CA PHE A 114 -0.27 -2.32 -3.99
C PHE A 114 -1.54 -2.12 -4.82
N GLU A 115 -2.48 -3.07 -4.74
CA GLU A 115 -3.76 -3.03 -5.46
C GLU A 115 -4.57 -1.80 -5.06
N ALA A 116 -4.60 -1.48 -3.77
CA ALA A 116 -5.35 -0.33 -3.26
C ALA A 116 -4.81 1.00 -3.76
N ALA A 117 -3.48 1.15 -3.82
CA ALA A 117 -2.86 2.34 -4.35
C ALA A 117 -3.18 2.54 -5.84
N ILE A 118 -3.13 1.47 -6.65
CA ILE A 118 -3.46 1.54 -8.09
C ILE A 118 -4.90 2.04 -8.29
N LEU A 119 -5.87 1.44 -7.59
CA LEU A 119 -7.27 1.83 -7.74
C LEU A 119 -7.53 3.26 -7.25
N THR A 120 -6.83 3.69 -6.20
CA THR A 120 -6.89 5.08 -5.71
C THR A 120 -6.25 6.06 -6.70
N SER A 121 -5.13 5.72 -7.32
CA SER A 121 -4.54 6.55 -8.37
C SER A 121 -5.50 6.72 -9.53
N ILE A 122 -6.12 5.64 -10.00
CA ILE A 122 -7.05 5.69 -11.12
C ILE A 122 -8.28 6.55 -10.78
N SER A 123 -8.83 6.43 -9.58
CA SER A 123 -10.00 7.21 -9.19
C SER A 123 -9.72 8.72 -9.12
N LEU A 124 -8.51 9.11 -8.71
CA LEU A 124 -8.10 10.52 -8.64
C LEU A 124 -7.69 11.08 -10.01
N VAL A 125 -6.94 10.31 -10.80
CA VAL A 125 -6.40 10.78 -12.09
C VAL A 125 -7.46 10.79 -13.19
N SER A 126 -8.44 9.87 -13.15
CA SER A 126 -9.45 9.75 -14.22
C SER A 126 -10.39 10.95 -14.35
N ALA A 127 -10.37 11.89 -13.41
CA ALA A 127 -11.15 13.13 -13.46
C ALA A 127 -10.43 14.29 -14.19
N ALA A 128 -9.14 14.17 -14.49
CA ALA A 128 -8.39 15.26 -15.12
C ALA A 128 -8.67 15.33 -16.62
N GLU A 129 -9.31 16.43 -17.07
CA GLU A 129 -9.62 16.72 -18.49
C GLU A 129 -8.37 16.70 -19.40
N ASN A 130 -7.17 16.86 -18.82
CA ASN A 130 -5.91 17.04 -19.54
C ASN A 130 -5.07 15.76 -19.70
N GLY A 131 -5.57 14.58 -19.33
CA GLY A 131 -4.85 13.33 -19.56
C GLY A 131 -3.61 13.14 -18.66
N GLY A 132 -3.73 13.52 -17.38
CA GLY A 132 -2.65 13.32 -16.40
C GLY A 132 -2.32 11.85 -16.16
N LYS A 133 -1.10 11.61 -15.68
CA LYS A 133 -0.56 10.29 -15.37
C LYS A 133 -0.37 10.10 -13.86
N TRP A 134 -0.33 8.84 -13.46
CA TRP A 134 0.15 8.43 -12.15
C TRP A 134 1.38 7.53 -12.28
N GLY A 135 2.21 7.47 -11.24
CA GLY A 135 3.33 6.53 -11.20
C GLY A 135 3.77 6.20 -9.79
N ILE A 136 4.72 5.29 -9.67
CA ILE A 136 5.18 4.75 -8.38
C ILE A 136 6.63 5.16 -8.16
N VAL A 137 6.94 5.66 -6.97
CA VAL A 137 8.32 5.81 -6.49
C VAL A 137 8.59 4.75 -5.45
N THR A 138 9.60 3.92 -5.64
CA THR A 138 9.88 2.73 -4.82
C THR A 138 11.34 2.68 -4.34
N THR A 139 11.75 1.55 -3.77
CA THR A 139 13.03 1.37 -3.08
C THR A 139 14.12 0.89 -4.05
N GLY A 140 14.31 -0.42 -4.18
CA GLY A 140 15.36 -1.04 -4.99
C GLY A 140 14.93 -1.32 -6.43
N LYS A 141 15.93 -1.57 -7.29
CA LYS A 141 15.73 -1.77 -8.74
C LYS A 141 14.85 -2.96 -9.12
N PHE A 142 14.86 -4.02 -8.31
CA PHE A 142 13.97 -5.19 -8.49
C PHE A 142 12.49 -4.78 -8.64
N TRP A 143 12.07 -3.75 -7.91
CA TRP A 143 10.68 -3.31 -7.88
C TRP A 143 10.23 -2.60 -9.16
N GLU A 144 11.15 -2.07 -9.98
CA GLU A 144 10.77 -1.39 -11.22
C GLU A 144 10.04 -2.36 -12.16
N ASP A 145 10.65 -3.50 -12.46
CA ASP A 145 10.06 -4.52 -13.33
C ASP A 145 8.88 -5.22 -12.64
N HIS A 146 9.06 -5.65 -11.38
CA HIS A 146 8.05 -6.40 -10.63
C HIS A 146 6.72 -5.63 -10.49
N LEU A 147 6.80 -4.34 -10.14
CA LEU A 147 5.61 -3.51 -9.97
C LEU A 147 5.05 -3.07 -11.32
N THR A 148 5.88 -2.81 -12.34
CA THR A 148 5.40 -2.47 -13.68
C THR A 148 4.56 -3.60 -14.27
N ASP A 149 5.07 -4.83 -14.23
CA ASP A 149 4.35 -6.01 -14.71
C ASP A 149 3.12 -6.30 -13.84
N GLY A 150 3.24 -6.10 -12.53
CA GLY A 150 2.13 -6.18 -11.58
C GLY A 150 0.97 -5.25 -11.93
N VAL A 151 1.26 -3.98 -12.25
CA VAL A 151 0.25 -2.98 -12.61
C VAL A 151 -0.45 -3.40 -13.90
N LYS A 152 0.30 -3.78 -14.94
CA LYS A 152 -0.27 -4.24 -16.22
C LYS A 152 -1.22 -5.42 -16.00
N LYS A 153 -0.75 -6.44 -15.28
CA LYS A 153 -1.55 -7.64 -14.99
C LYS A 153 -2.81 -7.31 -14.17
N TYR A 154 -2.68 -6.46 -13.15
CA TYR A 154 -3.80 -6.08 -12.29
C TYR A 154 -4.89 -5.32 -13.06
N LEU A 155 -4.49 -4.50 -14.03
CA LEU A 155 -5.41 -3.74 -14.89
C LEU A 155 -5.93 -4.54 -16.10
N GLY A 156 -5.56 -5.81 -16.24
CA GLY A 156 -5.94 -6.63 -17.40
C GLY A 156 -5.35 -6.12 -18.72
N GLN A 157 -4.23 -5.39 -18.66
CA GLN A 157 -3.53 -4.88 -19.81
C GLN A 157 -2.70 -5.98 -20.47
N GLU A 158 -2.66 -6.00 -21.80
CA GLU A 158 -1.76 -6.89 -22.55
C GLU A 158 -0.30 -6.59 -22.19
N LYS A 159 0.55 -7.63 -22.21
CA LYS A 159 1.95 -7.55 -21.79
C LYS A 159 2.72 -6.40 -22.47
N ASP A 160 2.50 -6.25 -23.78
CA ASP A 160 3.13 -5.24 -24.63
C ASP A 160 2.22 -4.03 -24.91
N GLY A 161 1.05 -3.97 -24.27
CA GLY A 161 0.12 -2.84 -24.40
C GLY A 161 0.70 -1.57 -23.77
N VAL A 162 0.28 -0.41 -24.28
CA VAL A 162 0.66 0.91 -23.71
C VAL A 162 -0.40 1.36 -22.71
N ASN A 163 0.04 1.84 -21.55
CA ASN A 163 -0.84 2.49 -20.58
C ASN A 163 -0.65 4.00 -20.63
N SER A 164 -1.60 4.73 -21.22
CA SER A 164 -1.50 6.18 -21.34
C SER A 164 -1.59 6.92 -20.00
N LYS A 165 -2.13 6.27 -18.95
CA LYS A 165 -2.32 6.86 -17.62
C LYS A 165 -1.21 6.49 -16.63
N PHE A 166 -0.38 5.50 -16.92
CA PHE A 166 0.67 5.04 -16.01
C PHE A 166 2.05 5.49 -16.53
N ALA A 167 2.72 6.35 -15.77
CA ALA A 167 4.04 6.90 -16.10
C ALA A 167 5.20 5.93 -15.80
N GLY A 168 4.97 4.87 -15.02
CA GLY A 168 5.97 3.85 -14.70
C GLY A 168 6.35 3.82 -13.22
N VAL A 169 7.44 3.08 -12.95
CA VAL A 169 7.99 2.83 -11.60
C VAL A 169 9.43 3.28 -11.56
N TYR A 170 9.78 4.08 -10.56
CA TYR A 170 11.12 4.65 -10.42
C TYR A 170 11.67 4.37 -9.03
N SER A 171 12.85 3.75 -8.95
CA SER A 171 13.46 3.33 -7.70
C SER A 171 14.46 4.37 -7.16
N SER A 172 14.54 4.50 -5.84
CA SER A 172 15.54 5.34 -5.15
C SER A 172 16.92 4.68 -5.08
N GLY A 173 17.00 3.38 -5.35
CA GLY A 173 18.20 2.57 -5.20
C GLY A 173 18.49 2.14 -3.76
N LEU A 174 17.61 2.49 -2.80
CA LEU A 174 17.68 2.05 -1.41
C LEU A 174 16.89 0.75 -1.22
N THR A 175 17.21 -0.05 -0.21
CA THR A 175 16.34 -1.16 0.23
C THR A 175 15.23 -0.66 1.16
N ALA A 176 14.20 -1.47 1.44
CA ALA A 176 13.16 -1.05 2.37
C ALA A 176 13.68 -0.89 3.82
N GLY A 177 14.68 -1.68 4.23
CA GLY A 177 15.36 -1.53 5.52
C GLY A 177 16.18 -0.24 5.62
N ASP A 178 16.75 0.24 4.51
CA ASP A 178 17.61 1.43 4.48
C ASP A 178 16.89 2.71 4.93
N PHE A 179 15.57 2.80 4.76
CA PHE A 179 14.77 3.95 5.22
C PHE A 179 14.82 4.14 6.75
N HIS A 180 15.26 3.13 7.49
CA HIS A 180 15.40 3.18 8.95
C HIS A 180 16.86 3.13 9.43
N THR A 181 17.82 2.80 8.57
CA THR A 181 19.24 2.63 8.93
C THR A 181 20.16 3.69 8.31
N VAL A 182 19.76 4.29 7.19
CA VAL A 182 20.49 5.33 6.48
C VAL A 182 20.09 6.72 7.00
N SER A 183 20.98 7.71 6.86
CA SER A 183 20.69 9.06 7.31
C SER A 183 19.47 9.67 6.59
N PRO A 184 18.64 10.46 7.30
CA PRO A 184 17.48 11.12 6.70
C PRO A 184 17.82 11.97 5.46
N GLU A 185 19.01 12.59 5.44
CA GLU A 185 19.49 13.40 4.33
C GLU A 185 19.71 12.55 3.08
N LYS A 186 20.27 11.34 3.23
CA LYS A 186 20.53 10.46 2.10
C LYS A 186 19.26 9.80 1.58
N VAL A 187 18.34 9.42 2.48
CA VAL A 187 16.99 8.98 2.13
C VAL A 187 16.28 10.07 1.31
N LYS A 188 16.35 11.32 1.78
CA LYS A 188 15.76 12.47 1.08
C LYS A 188 16.38 12.68 -0.30
N GLU A 189 17.70 12.69 -0.41
CA GLU A 189 18.41 12.84 -1.69
C GLU A 189 17.94 11.81 -2.72
N LYS A 190 17.92 10.52 -2.33
CA LYS A 190 17.55 9.41 -3.21
C LYS A 190 16.08 9.37 -3.56
N LEU A 191 15.20 9.70 -2.62
CA LEU A 191 13.77 9.79 -2.89
C LEU A 191 13.44 10.97 -3.81
N LYS A 192 14.11 12.11 -3.64
CA LYS A 192 13.99 13.25 -4.56
C LYS A 192 14.42 12.88 -5.98
N GLU A 193 15.56 12.18 -6.13
CA GLU A 193 16.07 11.73 -7.43
C GLU A 193 15.04 10.84 -8.15
N ALA A 194 14.53 9.80 -7.47
CA ALA A 194 13.51 8.92 -8.05
C ALA A 194 12.21 9.65 -8.38
N THR A 195 11.80 10.62 -7.54
CA THR A 195 10.61 11.43 -7.78
C THR A 195 10.80 12.31 -9.03
N ARG A 196 11.93 12.99 -9.19
CA ARG A 196 12.21 13.78 -10.42
C ARG A 196 12.12 12.92 -11.67
N ASN A 197 12.79 11.76 -11.67
CA ASN A 197 12.77 10.85 -12.82
C ASN A 197 11.35 10.41 -13.23
N LEU A 198 10.46 10.25 -12.24
CA LEU A 198 9.04 9.99 -12.50
C LEU A 198 8.33 11.23 -13.08
N LEU A 199 8.53 12.40 -12.48
CA LEU A 199 7.90 13.66 -12.91
C LEU A 199 8.36 14.09 -14.32
N ASP A 200 9.55 13.67 -14.75
CA ASP A 200 10.08 13.90 -16.10
C ASP A 200 9.31 13.15 -17.21
N GLN A 201 8.41 12.21 -16.85
CA GLN A 201 7.61 11.44 -17.82
C GLN A 201 6.38 12.18 -18.38
N GLY A 202 6.33 13.50 -18.17
CA GLY A 202 5.25 14.38 -18.57
C GLY A 202 4.36 14.77 -17.39
N GLN A 203 3.07 14.97 -17.63
CA GLN A 203 2.16 15.50 -16.61
C GLN A 203 1.75 14.44 -15.58
N VAL A 204 2.63 14.14 -14.62
CA VAL A 204 2.34 13.24 -13.51
C VAL A 204 1.66 14.02 -12.39
N ASN A 205 0.36 13.81 -12.21
CA ASN A 205 -0.42 14.49 -11.17
C ASN A 205 -0.72 13.58 -9.97
N CYS A 206 -0.20 12.36 -9.95
CA CYS A 206 -0.35 11.43 -8.84
C CYS A 206 0.90 10.56 -8.67
N VAL A 207 1.50 10.62 -7.48
CA VAL A 207 2.67 9.82 -7.10
C VAL A 207 2.27 8.85 -6.01
N VAL A 208 2.52 7.57 -6.22
CA VAL A 208 2.30 6.50 -5.25
C VAL A 208 3.61 6.19 -4.54
N MET A 209 3.57 6.13 -3.21
CA MET A 209 4.68 5.66 -2.40
C MET A 209 4.73 4.13 -2.41
N GLY A 210 5.73 3.59 -3.10
CA GLY A 210 5.89 2.18 -3.42
C GLY A 210 6.54 1.32 -2.34
N CYS A 211 6.36 1.67 -1.06
CA CYS A 211 6.85 0.90 0.08
C CYS A 211 6.06 1.28 1.36
N GLY A 212 5.72 0.29 2.19
CA GLY A 212 5.05 0.54 3.47
C GLY A 212 5.87 1.40 4.44
N GLY A 213 7.21 1.34 4.35
CA GLY A 213 8.13 2.16 5.14
C GLY A 213 8.25 3.61 4.68
N MET A 214 7.59 4.01 3.59
CA MET A 214 7.60 5.40 3.09
C MET A 214 6.52 6.29 3.75
N ALA A 215 5.68 5.73 4.62
CA ALA A 215 4.73 6.48 5.42
C ALA A 215 5.42 7.67 6.13
N GLY A 216 4.90 8.89 5.94
CA GLY A 216 5.46 10.12 6.51
C GLY A 216 6.48 10.83 5.62
N LEU A 217 6.85 10.27 4.46
CA LEU A 217 7.78 10.88 3.51
C LEU A 217 7.09 11.71 2.41
N GLU A 218 5.77 11.93 2.51
CA GLU A 218 4.98 12.68 1.52
C GLU A 218 5.56 14.08 1.25
N ASN A 219 6.08 14.73 2.29
CA ASN A 219 6.66 16.07 2.17
C ASN A 219 7.88 16.12 1.25
N ILE A 220 8.65 15.03 1.14
CA ILE A 220 9.81 14.98 0.24
C ILE A 220 9.32 14.99 -1.20
N ILE A 221 8.35 14.11 -1.52
CA ILE A 221 7.72 14.04 -2.85
C ILE A 221 7.04 15.37 -3.20
N ARG A 222 6.29 15.96 -2.25
CA ARG A 222 5.65 17.29 -2.39
C ARG A 222 6.67 18.35 -2.73
N SER A 223 7.77 18.42 -1.98
CA SER A 223 8.81 19.44 -2.21
C SER A 223 9.45 19.29 -3.59
N THR A 224 9.65 18.07 -4.06
CA THR A 224 10.17 17.82 -5.41
C THR A 224 9.16 18.20 -6.48
N ALA A 225 7.88 17.89 -6.30
CA ALA A 225 6.84 18.32 -7.24
C ALA A 225 6.77 19.85 -7.37
N ILE A 226 6.93 20.58 -6.26
CA ILE A 226 7.00 22.05 -6.25
C ILE A 226 8.26 22.56 -6.97
N GLU A 227 9.40 21.88 -6.81
CA GLU A 227 10.66 22.20 -7.49
C GLU A 227 10.54 22.01 -9.02
N GLU A 228 9.92 20.93 -9.47
CA GLU A 228 9.82 20.58 -10.90
C GLU A 228 8.69 21.31 -11.65
N TYR A 229 7.51 21.40 -11.05
CA TYR A 229 6.32 21.97 -11.71
C TYR A 229 5.99 23.40 -11.24
N GLY A 230 6.74 23.94 -10.29
CA GLY A 230 6.39 25.17 -9.60
C GLY A 230 5.32 24.97 -8.54
N LYS A 231 5.13 25.98 -7.68
CA LYS A 231 4.29 25.85 -6.48
C LYS A 231 2.83 25.51 -6.80
N ALA A 232 2.22 26.20 -7.76
CA ALA A 232 0.79 26.03 -8.06
C ALA A 232 0.46 24.60 -8.50
N ASP A 233 1.21 24.05 -9.45
CA ASP A 233 0.97 22.70 -9.97
C ASP A 233 1.55 21.62 -9.05
N GLY A 234 2.69 21.88 -8.42
CA GLY A 234 3.32 20.98 -7.46
C GLY A 234 2.47 20.73 -6.22
N ASP A 235 1.71 21.73 -5.74
CA ASP A 235 0.77 21.57 -4.62
C ASP A 235 -0.44 20.69 -4.98
N LEU A 236 -0.80 20.59 -6.26
CA LEU A 236 -1.94 19.81 -6.76
C LEU A 236 -1.63 18.33 -6.99
N VAL A 237 -0.36 17.92 -6.98
CA VAL A 237 0.03 16.51 -7.17
C VAL A 237 -0.54 15.66 -6.03
N TYR A 238 -1.30 14.61 -6.32
CA TYR A 238 -1.74 13.67 -5.29
C TYR A 238 -0.56 12.79 -4.84
N ILE A 239 -0.41 12.57 -3.54
CA ILE A 239 0.62 11.68 -2.98
C ILE A 239 -0.10 10.59 -2.22
N ILE A 240 0.02 9.36 -2.70
CA ILE A 240 -0.74 8.21 -2.18
C ILE A 240 0.14 7.38 -1.25
N ASP A 241 -0.33 7.25 -0.02
CA ASP A 241 0.11 6.23 0.93
C ASP A 241 -0.76 4.98 0.74
N GLY A 242 -0.13 3.86 0.39
CA GLY A 242 -0.83 2.60 0.15
C GLY A 242 -1.55 2.04 1.38
N VAL A 243 -1.07 2.31 2.59
CA VAL A 243 -1.73 1.88 3.83
C VAL A 243 -3.05 2.63 4.02
N LYS A 244 -3.01 3.96 3.87
CA LYS A 244 -4.21 4.81 3.96
C LYS A 244 -5.23 4.43 2.89
N ALA A 245 -4.77 4.28 1.64
CA ALA A 245 -5.59 3.83 0.52
C ALA A 245 -6.24 2.45 0.78
N GLY A 246 -5.46 1.50 1.29
CA GLY A 246 -5.92 0.16 1.61
C GLY A 246 -7.02 0.12 2.66
N ILE A 247 -6.87 0.87 3.75
CA ILE A 247 -7.89 0.93 4.82
C ILE A 247 -9.20 1.53 4.31
N MET A 248 -9.15 2.66 3.61
CA MET A 248 -10.33 3.30 3.04
C MET A 248 -11.04 2.37 2.05
N GLN A 249 -10.26 1.67 1.22
CA GLN A 249 -10.81 0.73 0.26
C GLN A 249 -11.43 -0.50 0.95
N LEU A 250 -10.79 -1.06 1.98
CA LEU A 250 -11.35 -2.20 2.70
C LEU A 250 -12.64 -1.84 3.42
N GLU A 251 -12.75 -0.64 4.01
CA GLU A 251 -14.01 -0.17 4.58
C GLU A 251 -15.14 -0.24 3.53
N GLN A 252 -14.87 0.28 2.33
CA GLN A 252 -15.82 0.25 1.22
C GLN A 252 -16.08 -1.17 0.70
N MET A 253 -15.06 -2.03 0.65
CA MET A 253 -15.21 -3.43 0.24
C MET A 253 -16.08 -4.21 1.21
N ILE A 254 -15.94 -4.00 2.52
CA ILE A 254 -16.81 -4.64 3.53
C ILE A 254 -18.26 -4.22 3.31
N ARG A 255 -18.51 -2.92 3.13
CA ARG A 255 -19.86 -2.39 2.84
C ARG A 255 -20.43 -2.98 1.55
N SER A 256 -19.61 -3.03 0.49
CA SER A 256 -19.99 -3.58 -0.81
C SER A 256 -20.31 -5.07 -0.72
N LYS A 257 -19.48 -5.86 -0.02
CA LYS A 257 -19.76 -7.28 0.22
C LYS A 257 -21.07 -7.50 0.97
N ARG A 258 -21.46 -6.62 1.89
CA ARG A 258 -22.74 -6.72 2.60
C ARG A 258 -23.94 -6.27 1.75
N ALA A 259 -23.73 -5.33 0.83
CA ALA A 259 -24.77 -4.78 -0.01
C ALA A 259 -25.10 -5.65 -1.24
N PHE A 260 -24.10 -6.35 -1.78
CA PHE A 260 -24.18 -7.01 -3.09
C PHE A 260 -23.97 -8.54 -3.05
N ARG A 261 -23.80 -9.13 -1.87
CA ARG A 261 -23.74 -10.58 -1.67
C ARG A 261 -24.93 -11.04 -0.84
#